data_AF-A0A7H4PKP4-F1
#
_entry.id   AF-A0A7H4PKP4-F1
#
_cell.length_a   1.000
_cell.length_b   1.000
_cell.length_c   1.000
_cell.angle_alpha   90.00
_cell.angle_beta   90.00
_cell.angle_gamma   90.00
#
_symmetry.space_group_name_H-M   'P 1'
#
loop_
_entity.id
_entity.type
_entity.pdbx_description
1 polymer ?
#
loop_
_entity_poly.entity_id
_entity_poly.type
_entity_poly.pdbx_seq_one_letter_code
_entity_poly.pdbx_strand_id
1 'polypeptide(L)'
;MLREALKATGRGLHIHAAEDRYDVSHSHHLYGKDLLVRLAEFDLINSKTLIAHGLYISDADVELLNAQDGFLVHNARSNMNNHVGYNPRLPQMRNLALGTDGIGSDMFEEMKFAFFKHRDAGGPLWPDSFAEGAEQRQ
;
A
#
# COMPACT_ATOMS: atom_id res chain seq x y z
N MET A 1 -2.00 21.01 -11.48
CA MET A 1 -2.46 20.11 -10.39
C MET A 1 -2.13 18.67 -10.77
N LEU A 2 -1.77 17.80 -9.81
CA LEU A 2 -1.34 16.42 -10.09
C LEU A 2 -2.35 15.62 -10.93
N ARG A 3 -3.65 15.76 -10.66
CA ARG A 3 -4.72 15.08 -11.42
C ARG A 3 -4.67 15.37 -12.92
N GLU A 4 -4.33 16.59 -13.31
CA GLU A 4 -4.23 16.98 -14.72
C GLU A 4 -3.01 16.33 -15.38
N ALA A 5 -1.92 16.17 -14.63
CA ALA A 5 -0.74 15.46 -15.12
C ALA A 5 -1.01 13.96 -15.31
N LEU A 6 -1.75 13.31 -14.40
CA LEU A 6 -2.19 11.92 -14.57
C LEU A 6 -3.06 11.76 -15.83
N LYS A 7 -4.06 12.65 -16.01
CA LYS A 7 -4.95 12.64 -17.17
C LYS A 7 -4.20 12.90 -18.48
N ALA A 8 -3.34 13.92 -18.52
CA ALA A 8 -2.62 14.30 -19.74
C ALA A 8 -1.55 13.29 -20.17
N THR A 9 -0.92 12.59 -19.21
CA THR A 9 0.16 11.64 -19.51
C THR A 9 -0.30 10.18 -19.56
N GLY A 10 -1.48 9.88 -19.02
CA GLY A 10 -1.97 8.51 -18.84
C GLY A 10 -1.11 7.68 -17.87
N ARG A 11 -0.26 8.31 -17.06
CA ARG A 11 0.58 7.65 -16.05
C ARG A 11 -0.16 7.54 -14.71
N GLY A 12 0.38 6.68 -13.83
CA GLY A 12 -0.09 6.53 -12.46
C GLY A 12 0.64 7.41 -11.45
N LEU A 13 0.14 7.40 -10.21
CA LEU A 13 0.78 8.01 -9.05
C LEU A 13 1.47 6.94 -8.22
N HIS A 14 2.75 7.10 -7.90
CA HIS A 14 3.44 6.28 -6.91
C HIS A 14 3.84 7.17 -5.74
N ILE A 15 3.33 6.87 -4.54
CA ILE A 15 3.52 7.70 -3.36
C ILE A 15 3.60 6.84 -2.10
N HIS A 16 4.48 7.23 -1.17
CA HIS A 16 4.47 6.73 0.21
C HIS A 16 3.29 7.35 0.96
N ALA A 17 2.44 6.53 1.57
CA ALA A 17 1.33 7.03 2.39
C ALA A 17 0.96 6.05 3.50
N ALA A 18 0.55 6.63 4.63
CA ALA A 18 0.18 5.89 5.83
C ALA A 18 1.27 4.89 6.27
N GLU A 19 2.54 5.29 6.13
CA GLU A 19 3.69 4.50 6.56
C GLU A 19 3.79 4.51 8.08
N ASP A 20 3.68 5.69 8.69
CA ASP A 20 3.69 5.87 10.14
C ASP A 20 2.34 6.40 10.66
N ARG A 21 2.07 6.21 11.95
CA ARG A 21 0.90 6.77 12.64
C ARG A 21 0.84 8.29 12.50
N TYR A 22 2.00 8.92 12.45
CA TYR A 22 2.11 10.36 12.29
C TYR A 22 1.45 10.83 10.99
N ASP A 23 1.63 10.13 9.87
CA ASP A 23 1.05 10.52 8.57
C ASP A 23 -0.46 10.71 8.67
N VAL A 24 -1.14 9.73 9.28
CA VAL A 24 -2.60 9.73 9.46
C VAL A 24 -3.01 10.82 10.43
N SER A 25 -2.35 10.89 11.60
CA SER A 25 -2.67 11.92 12.61
C SER A 25 -2.47 13.34 12.09
N HIS A 26 -1.45 13.56 11.27
CA HIS A 26 -1.14 14.85 10.67
C HIS A 26 -2.16 15.21 9.59
N SER A 27 -2.58 14.24 8.76
CA SER A 27 -3.65 14.45 7.78
C SER A 27 -4.97 14.83 8.46
N HIS A 28 -5.35 14.14 9.52
CA HIS A 28 -6.54 14.48 10.30
C HIS A 28 -6.42 15.85 10.97
N HIS A 29 -5.27 16.18 11.54
CA HIS A 29 -5.06 17.47 12.18
C HIS A 29 -5.18 18.65 11.20
N LEU A 30 -4.58 18.54 10.01
CA LEU A 30 -4.57 19.64 9.04
C LEU A 30 -5.80 19.68 8.13
N TYR A 31 -6.35 18.52 7.77
CA TYR A 31 -7.38 18.41 6.73
C TYR A 31 -8.67 17.74 7.21
N GLY A 32 -8.70 17.18 8.43
CA GLY A 32 -9.86 16.49 8.98
C GLY A 32 -10.24 15.21 8.24
N LYS A 33 -9.30 14.58 7.53
CA LYS A 33 -9.55 13.41 6.66
C LYS A 33 -8.41 12.40 6.70
N ASP A 34 -8.77 11.14 6.49
CA ASP A 34 -7.83 10.07 6.16
C ASP A 34 -7.11 10.36 4.83
N LEU A 35 -5.87 9.86 4.72
CA LEU A 35 -4.99 10.13 3.58
C LEU A 35 -5.57 9.62 2.27
N LEU A 36 -6.06 8.38 2.25
CA LEU A 36 -6.56 7.74 1.04
C LEU A 36 -7.88 8.36 0.57
N VAL A 37 -8.76 8.72 1.51
CA VAL A 37 -9.97 9.52 1.22
C VAL A 37 -9.60 10.84 0.55
N ARG A 38 -8.64 11.57 1.12
CA ARG A 38 -8.18 12.84 0.54
C ARG A 38 -7.57 12.65 -0.86
N LEU A 39 -6.76 11.62 -1.07
CA LEU A 39 -6.20 11.32 -2.40
C LEU A 39 -7.30 11.02 -3.44
N ALA A 40 -8.31 10.23 -3.04
CA ALA A 40 -9.45 9.92 -3.91
C ALA A 40 -10.28 11.15 -4.29
N GLU A 41 -10.51 12.09 -3.37
CA GLU A 41 -11.24 13.35 -3.66
C GLU A 41 -10.57 14.21 -4.74
N PHE A 42 -9.26 14.02 -4.97
CA PHE A 42 -8.50 14.70 -6.01
C PHE A 42 -8.33 13.87 -7.29
N ASP A 43 -9.05 12.75 -7.45
CA ASP A 43 -8.92 11.81 -8.56
C ASP A 43 -7.48 11.23 -8.72
N LEU A 44 -6.78 10.99 -7.60
CA LEU A 44 -5.39 10.53 -7.62
C LEU A 44 -5.23 9.02 -7.45
N ILE A 45 -6.31 8.30 -7.18
CA ILE A 45 -6.32 6.83 -7.08
C ILE A 45 -6.99 6.27 -8.34
N ASN A 46 -6.36 5.29 -8.97
CA ASN A 46 -6.87 4.54 -10.10
C ASN A 46 -6.05 3.24 -10.27
N SER A 47 -6.32 2.48 -11.33
CA SER A 47 -5.64 1.22 -11.67
C SER A 47 -4.12 1.31 -11.90
N LYS A 48 -3.54 2.51 -11.95
CA LYS A 48 -2.09 2.74 -12.08
C LYS A 48 -1.47 3.34 -10.80
N THR A 49 -2.26 3.56 -9.76
CA THR A 49 -1.77 4.16 -8.51
C THR A 49 -1.16 3.10 -7.61
N LEU A 50 0.05 3.38 -7.11
CA LEU A 50 0.80 2.58 -6.15
C LEU A 50 0.88 3.35 -4.82
N ILE A 51 0.23 2.83 -3.78
CA ILE A 51 0.35 3.31 -2.41
C ILE A 51 1.42 2.47 -1.71
N ALA A 52 2.61 3.04 -1.52
CA ALA A 52 3.69 2.37 -0.82
C ALA A 52 3.47 2.41 0.69
N HIS A 53 3.79 1.29 1.35
CA HIS A 53 3.59 1.00 2.77
C HIS A 53 2.14 0.73 3.18
N GLY A 54 1.32 1.78 3.31
CA GLY A 54 -0.08 1.66 3.72
C GLY A 54 -0.28 0.88 5.02
N LEU A 55 0.52 1.11 6.06
CA LEU A 55 0.42 0.43 7.36
C LEU A 55 -0.84 0.84 8.11
N TYR A 56 -1.11 2.14 8.12
CA TYR A 56 -2.13 2.76 8.95
C TYR A 56 -3.34 3.18 8.11
N ILE A 57 -3.99 2.19 7.50
CA ILE A 57 -5.23 2.38 6.73
C ILE A 57 -6.43 1.74 7.45
N SER A 58 -7.59 2.36 7.30
CA SER A 58 -8.87 1.87 7.82
C SER A 58 -9.51 0.83 6.89
N ASP A 59 -10.58 0.18 7.35
CA ASP A 59 -11.36 -0.73 6.50
C ASP A 59 -12.03 0.03 5.33
N ALA A 60 -12.46 1.27 5.56
CA ALA A 60 -13.01 2.14 4.51
C ALA A 60 -11.95 2.51 3.46
N ASP A 61 -10.69 2.71 3.87
CA ASP A 61 -9.58 2.97 2.95
C ASP A 61 -9.28 1.74 2.07
N VAL A 62 -9.35 0.54 2.65
CA VAL A 62 -9.20 -0.73 1.90
C VAL A 62 -10.31 -0.88 0.86
N GLU A 63 -11.57 -0.67 1.25
CA GLU A 63 -12.72 -0.70 0.34
C GLU A 63 -12.56 0.31 -0.80
N LEU A 64 -12.16 1.53 -0.47
CA LEU A 64 -11.94 2.61 -1.44
C LEU A 64 -10.80 2.28 -2.42
N LEU A 65 -9.67 1.77 -1.93
CA LEU A 65 -8.53 1.44 -2.78
C LEU A 65 -8.87 0.27 -3.73
N ASN A 66 -9.56 -0.75 -3.21
CA ASN A 66 -10.05 -1.88 -4.01
C ASN A 66 -11.08 -1.45 -5.06
N ALA A 67 -12.02 -0.55 -4.70
CA ALA A 67 -13.06 -0.06 -5.61
C ALA A 67 -12.46 0.76 -6.77
N GLN A 68 -11.34 1.44 -6.55
CA GLN A 68 -10.63 2.21 -7.57
C GLN A 68 -9.51 1.42 -8.27
N ASP A 69 -9.40 0.12 -8.00
CA ASP A 69 -8.40 -0.78 -8.59
C ASP A 69 -6.94 -0.37 -8.31
N GLY A 70 -6.70 0.46 -7.28
CA GLY A 70 -5.36 0.88 -6.92
C GLY A 70 -4.58 -0.21 -6.17
N PHE A 71 -3.26 -0.08 -6.15
CA PHE A 71 -2.36 -1.06 -5.55
C PHE A 71 -1.83 -0.58 -4.20
N LEU A 72 -1.66 -1.53 -3.28
CA LEU A 72 -0.86 -1.34 -2.08
C LEU A 72 0.45 -2.12 -2.22
N VAL A 73 1.57 -1.44 -1.98
CA VAL A 73 2.91 -2.03 -2.07
C VAL A 73 3.43 -2.27 -0.65
N HIS A 74 3.53 -3.55 -0.28
CA HIS A 74 4.04 -3.97 1.02
C HIS A 74 5.57 -4.03 1.01
N ASN A 75 6.19 -3.09 1.74
CA ASN A 75 7.64 -2.97 1.89
C ASN A 75 8.10 -3.61 3.21
N ALA A 76 8.03 -4.94 3.31
CA ALA A 76 8.17 -5.67 4.58
C ALA A 76 9.46 -5.33 5.35
N ARG A 77 10.63 -5.43 4.69
CA ARG A 77 11.90 -5.16 5.35
C ARG A 77 12.06 -3.70 5.76
N SER A 78 11.61 -2.75 4.94
CA SER A 78 11.65 -1.33 5.28
C SER A 78 10.80 -1.02 6.51
N ASN A 79 9.58 -1.55 6.56
CA ASN A 79 8.69 -1.40 7.70
C ASN A 79 9.30 -1.94 9.01
N MET A 80 9.96 -3.10 8.92
CA MET A 80 10.68 -3.72 10.03
C MET A 80 11.87 -2.89 10.47
N ASN A 81 12.70 -2.45 9.52
CA ASN A 81 13.91 -1.66 9.76
C ASN A 81 13.60 -0.32 10.42
N ASN A 82 12.58 0.37 9.93
CA ASN A 82 12.19 1.69 10.43
C ASN A 82 11.31 1.61 11.70
N HIS A 83 10.94 0.40 12.14
CA HIS A 83 10.09 0.14 13.29
C HIS A 83 8.72 0.88 13.21
N VAL A 84 8.18 1.02 12.01
CA VAL A 84 6.93 1.77 11.77
C VAL A 84 5.67 0.92 11.98
N GLY A 85 5.79 -0.41 12.08
CA GLY A 85 4.69 -1.30 12.46
C GLY A 85 4.32 -2.33 11.39
N TYR A 86 3.04 -2.72 11.35
CA TYR A 86 2.54 -3.76 10.44
C TYR A 86 1.07 -3.54 10.04
N ASN A 87 0.74 -3.82 8.77
CA ASN A 87 -0.65 -3.79 8.28
C ASN A 87 -1.31 -5.18 8.42
N PRO A 88 -2.29 -5.39 9.33
CA PRO A 88 -3.00 -6.67 9.41
C PRO A 88 -4.03 -6.86 8.27
N ARG A 89 -4.33 -5.83 7.48
CA ARG A 89 -5.35 -5.83 6.42
C ARG A 89 -4.84 -6.28 5.06
N LEU A 90 -3.57 -6.65 4.92
CA LEU A 90 -3.03 -7.17 3.64
C LEU A 90 -3.90 -8.25 2.98
N PRO A 91 -4.52 -9.21 3.70
CA PRO A 91 -5.38 -10.22 3.08
C PRO A 91 -6.63 -9.67 2.39
N GLN A 92 -7.04 -8.44 2.73
CA GLN A 92 -8.20 -7.77 2.17
C GLN A 92 -7.87 -6.96 0.91
N MET A 93 -6.58 -6.79 0.60
CA MET A 93 -6.14 -6.04 -0.57
C MET A 93 -6.35 -6.88 -1.85
N ARG A 94 -7.12 -6.33 -2.79
CA ARG A 94 -7.31 -6.93 -4.11
C ARG A 94 -6.01 -6.94 -4.89
N ASN A 95 -5.36 -5.77 -4.97
CA ASN A 95 -4.11 -5.54 -5.69
C ASN A 95 -2.98 -5.30 -4.68
N LEU A 96 -2.33 -6.38 -4.26
CA LEU A 96 -1.18 -6.34 -3.36
C LEU A 96 0.10 -6.57 -4.16
N ALA A 97 1.13 -5.76 -3.92
CA ALA A 97 2.45 -5.92 -4.50
C ALA A 97 3.54 -5.89 -3.41
N LEU A 98 4.74 -6.33 -3.75
CA LEU A 98 5.93 -6.21 -2.91
C LEU A 98 6.83 -5.07 -3.40
N GLY A 99 7.55 -4.44 -2.48
CA GLY A 99 8.60 -3.49 -2.80
C GLY A 99 9.76 -3.56 -1.80
N THR A 100 10.94 -3.11 -2.23
CA THR A 100 12.15 -3.14 -1.38
C THR A 100 12.39 -1.83 -0.63
N ASP A 101 11.78 -0.74 -1.10
CA ASP A 101 11.95 0.61 -0.56
C ASP A 101 13.44 0.99 -0.36
N GLY A 102 14.30 0.55 -1.28
CA GLY A 102 15.72 0.88 -1.29
C GLY A 102 16.61 0.09 -0.31
N ILE A 103 16.08 -0.84 0.49
CA ILE A 103 16.87 -1.73 1.37
C ILE A 103 17.68 -2.79 0.58
N GLY A 104 17.42 -2.90 -0.72
CA GLY A 104 18.14 -3.78 -1.65
C GLY A 104 17.34 -3.96 -2.94
N SER A 105 17.74 -4.94 -3.75
CA SER A 105 17.04 -5.32 -5.00
C SER A 105 16.56 -6.76 -5.04
N ASP A 106 16.81 -7.55 -3.98
CA ASP A 106 16.41 -8.96 -3.94
C ASP A 106 14.92 -9.11 -3.57
N MET A 107 14.08 -9.35 -4.59
CA MET A 107 12.64 -9.57 -4.42
C MET A 107 12.30 -10.94 -3.82
N PHE A 108 13.17 -11.96 -3.97
CA PHE A 108 12.95 -13.24 -3.32
C PHE A 108 13.17 -13.12 -1.81
N GLU A 109 14.15 -12.31 -1.42
CA GLU A 109 14.36 -11.95 -0.03
C GLU A 109 13.17 -11.14 0.52
N GLU A 110 12.63 -10.16 -0.23
CA GLU A 110 11.41 -9.46 0.19
C GLU A 110 10.23 -10.41 0.39
N MET A 111 9.99 -11.33 -0.55
CA MET A 111 8.91 -12.31 -0.42
C MET A 111 9.08 -13.17 0.84
N LYS A 112 10.30 -13.62 1.13
CA LYS A 112 10.62 -14.39 2.33
C LYS A 112 10.31 -13.60 3.61
N PHE A 113 10.74 -12.34 3.68
CA PHE A 113 10.49 -11.49 4.84
C PHE A 113 9.01 -11.08 4.96
N ALA A 114 8.33 -10.78 3.86
CA ALA A 114 6.89 -10.51 3.84
C ALA A 114 6.10 -11.68 4.42
N PHE A 115 6.40 -12.91 3.98
CA PHE A 115 5.79 -14.13 4.53
C PHE A 115 6.05 -14.29 6.02
N PHE A 116 7.30 -14.28 6.47
CA PHE A 116 7.62 -14.49 7.88
C PHE A 116 7.04 -13.38 8.76
N LYS A 117 7.12 -12.12 8.34
CA LYS A 117 6.54 -11.00 9.09
C LYS A 117 5.02 -11.08 9.18
N HIS A 118 4.35 -11.51 8.11
CA HIS A 118 2.90 -11.72 8.10
C HIS A 118 2.51 -12.86 9.04
N ARG A 119 3.25 -13.97 9.02
CA ARG A 119 3.02 -15.11 9.90
C ARG A 119 3.27 -14.76 11.37
N ASP A 120 4.33 -14.02 11.66
CA ASP A 120 4.66 -13.45 12.98
C ASP A 120 3.53 -12.54 13.50
N ALA A 121 2.90 -11.77 12.60
CA ALA A 121 1.72 -10.97 12.93
C ALA A 121 0.40 -11.77 13.05
N GLY A 122 0.44 -13.10 12.94
CA GLY A 122 -0.74 -13.97 13.03
C GLY A 122 -1.60 -14.01 11.77
N GLY A 123 -1.09 -13.54 10.63
CA GLY A 123 -1.83 -13.45 9.38
C GLY A 123 -1.99 -14.79 8.63
N PRO A 124 -2.99 -14.88 7.72
CA PRO A 124 -3.33 -16.11 7.00
C PRO A 124 -2.60 -16.33 5.66
N LEU A 125 -1.92 -15.34 5.09
CA LEU A 125 -1.28 -15.42 3.77
C LEU A 125 -0.07 -16.36 3.77
N TRP A 126 0.10 -17.04 2.64
CA TRP A 126 1.20 -17.96 2.37
C TRP A 126 2.16 -17.35 1.32
N PRO A 127 3.35 -17.94 1.08
CA PRO A 127 4.34 -17.35 0.18
C PRO A 127 3.82 -17.07 -1.24
N ASP A 128 2.94 -17.94 -1.76
CA ASP A 128 2.25 -17.78 -3.04
C ASP A 128 1.37 -16.54 -3.09
N SER A 129 0.70 -16.19 -1.98
CA SER A 129 -0.12 -14.98 -1.88
C SER A 129 0.67 -13.68 -2.10
N PHE A 130 2.00 -13.71 -1.91
CA PHE A 130 2.91 -12.58 -2.17
C PHE A 130 3.61 -12.66 -3.52
N ALA A 131 3.46 -13.78 -4.23
CA ALA A 131 3.99 -14.01 -5.58
C ALA A 131 2.94 -13.76 -6.67
N GLU A 132 1.65 -13.81 -6.32
CA GLU A 132 0.54 -13.49 -7.22
C GLU A 132 0.50 -11.99 -7.54
N GLY A 133 0.77 -11.64 -8.80
CA GLY A 133 0.46 -10.31 -9.34
C GLY A 133 -1.02 -10.17 -9.70
N ALA A 134 -1.46 -8.94 -9.97
CA ALA A 134 -2.86 -8.59 -10.30
C ALA A 134 -3.48 -9.35 -11.50
N GLU A 135 -2.71 -10.08 -12.29
CA GLU A 135 -3.18 -10.80 -13.48
C GLU A 135 -4.03 -12.05 -13.20
N GLN A 136 -4.06 -12.59 -11.97
CA GLN A 136 -4.68 -13.90 -11.69
C GLN A 136 -5.99 -13.87 -10.88
N ARG A 137 -6.51 -12.69 -10.53
CA ARG A 137 -7.75 -12.53 -9.76
C ARG A 137 -8.92 -12.06 -10.64
N GLN A 138 -9.24 -12.86 -11.67
CA GLN A 138 -10.49 -12.75 -12.45
C GLN A 138 -11.60 -13.59 -11.82
#